data_AF-A0A2G5B8C7-F1
#
_entry.id   AF-A0A2G5B8C7-F1
#
_cell.length_a   1.000
_cell.length_b   1.000
_cell.length_c   1.000
_cell.angle_alpha   90.00
_cell.angle_beta   90.00
_cell.angle_gamma   90.00
#
_symmetry.space_group_name_H-M   'P 1'
#
loop_
_entity.id
_entity.type
_entity.pdbx_description
1 polymer ?
#
loop_
_entity_poly.entity_id
_entity_poly.type
_entity_poly.pdbx_seq_one_letter_code
_entity_poly.pdbx_strand_id
1 'polypeptide(L)'
;MSYSPIDDSVSTVSSSKILLLDSLRVHHTQALVNVVSSTLYPDLLDTRQLMKALFELRRHLESPLGYIQSHPATETNAAEVIEHILLYWVCAHAAQVDAQNYNIKGVVETPDKRFDKYAHIPAEVISEAIQCISYLTTMSVGVAIVAKTSIPVSIVLLLNFTENYGTYTNAFRALTKLCTKHSVKRAQADGRWESETGLYAILEAFTRAQTAFRLRNRFDLVANAAYSVASEMANSAGLSISSSSSSDNGPAKYIGGSAAERVVVSALLFVNALVDAHKDVEDRLRIRNEILDTPLYQTMKLLEETEFDSSRAFTETRRFRRAYTDDIKACDPHVQLLTASQSA
;
A
#
# COMPACT_ATOMS: atom_id res chain seq x y z
N MET A 1 -37.11 -44.32 19.30
CA MET A 1 -36.06 -43.28 19.44
C MET A 1 -36.52 -42.06 18.67
N SER A 2 -37.09 -41.09 19.38
CA SER A 2 -37.54 -39.82 18.84
C SER A 2 -36.34 -38.89 18.66
N TYR A 3 -36.09 -38.47 17.42
CA TYR A 3 -35.20 -37.36 17.15
C TYR A 3 -35.87 -36.07 17.64
N SER A 4 -35.28 -35.43 18.65
CA SER A 4 -35.59 -34.04 18.97
C SER A 4 -34.89 -33.15 17.94
N PRO A 5 -35.56 -32.15 17.35
CA PRO A 5 -34.87 -31.17 16.53
C PRO A 5 -33.94 -30.35 17.43
N ILE A 6 -32.73 -30.11 16.94
CA ILE A 6 -31.80 -29.17 17.54
C ILE A 6 -32.48 -27.80 17.54
N ASP A 7 -32.54 -27.20 18.71
CA ASP A 7 -33.05 -25.86 18.98
C ASP A 7 -32.39 -24.84 18.04
N ASP A 8 -33.16 -24.22 17.15
CA ASP A 8 -32.77 -23.11 16.25
C ASP A 8 -32.54 -21.78 17.02
N SER A 9 -32.36 -21.84 18.34
CA SER A 9 -32.27 -20.68 19.23
C SER A 9 -30.92 -19.95 19.20
N VAL A 10 -29.96 -20.41 18.37
CA VAL A 10 -28.64 -19.75 18.21
C VAL A 10 -28.60 -18.74 17.06
N SER A 11 -29.65 -18.63 16.22
CA SER A 11 -29.61 -17.76 15.02
C SER A 11 -30.10 -16.32 15.22
N THR A 12 -30.48 -15.91 16.44
CA THR A 12 -31.01 -14.57 16.72
C THR A 12 -30.21 -13.83 17.80
N VAL A 13 -28.93 -13.55 17.52
CA VAL A 13 -28.37 -12.29 18.05
C VAL A 13 -29.24 -11.19 17.45
N SER A 14 -30.19 -10.67 18.24
CA SER A 14 -31.27 -9.85 17.70
C SER A 14 -30.71 -8.69 16.87
N SER A 15 -31.25 -8.47 15.68
CA SER A 15 -30.82 -7.40 14.77
C SER A 15 -30.76 -6.03 15.48
N SER A 16 -31.59 -5.82 16.51
CA SER A 16 -31.55 -4.64 17.39
C SER A 16 -30.24 -4.48 18.17
N LYS A 17 -29.63 -5.57 18.67
CA LYS A 17 -28.33 -5.52 19.35
C LYS A 17 -27.20 -5.19 18.37
N ILE A 18 -27.26 -5.71 17.15
CA ILE A 18 -26.29 -5.41 16.09
C ILE A 18 -26.37 -3.93 15.71
N LEU A 19 -27.57 -3.40 15.50
CA LEU A 19 -27.78 -1.97 15.20
C LEU A 19 -27.31 -1.04 16.33
N LEU A 20 -27.54 -1.43 17.60
CA LEU A 20 -27.06 -0.66 18.75
C LEU A 20 -25.53 -0.64 18.81
N LEU A 21 -24.88 -1.78 18.62
CA LEU A 21 -23.41 -1.88 18.61
C LEU A 21 -22.81 -1.06 17.45
N ASP A 22 -23.44 -1.06 16.29
CA ASP A 22 -22.97 -0.30 15.14
C ASP A 22 -23.14 1.22 15.36
N SER A 23 -24.25 1.66 15.95
CA SER A 23 -24.44 3.06 16.38
C SER A 23 -23.36 3.52 17.37
N LEU A 24 -23.04 2.68 18.38
CA LEU A 24 -21.95 2.97 19.31
C LEU A 24 -20.59 3.08 18.60
N ARG A 25 -20.31 2.22 17.61
CA ARG A 25 -19.09 2.31 16.79
C ARG A 25 -19.02 3.63 16.01
N VAL A 26 -20.12 4.09 15.43
CA VAL A 26 -20.19 5.39 14.74
C VAL A 26 -19.87 6.52 15.71
N HIS A 27 -20.51 6.55 16.89
CA HIS A 27 -20.25 7.58 17.90
C HIS A 27 -18.80 7.55 18.42
N HIS A 28 -18.24 6.37 18.66
CA HIS A 28 -16.86 6.23 19.11
C HIS A 28 -15.85 6.66 18.04
N THR A 29 -16.03 6.26 16.79
CA THR A 29 -15.15 6.70 15.70
C THR A 29 -15.26 8.20 15.44
N GLN A 30 -16.44 8.80 15.60
CA GLN A 30 -16.59 10.25 15.58
C GLN A 30 -15.85 10.93 16.74
N ALA A 31 -15.87 10.33 17.93
CA ALA A 31 -15.08 10.84 19.06
C ALA A 31 -13.58 10.78 18.76
N LEU A 32 -13.10 9.74 18.08
CA LEU A 32 -11.70 9.65 17.62
C LEU A 32 -11.34 10.76 16.62
N VAL A 33 -12.23 11.09 15.67
CA VAL A 33 -12.05 12.25 14.77
C VAL A 33 -11.86 13.54 15.57
N ASN A 34 -12.68 13.76 16.60
CA ASN A 34 -12.60 14.94 17.46
C ASN A 34 -11.29 14.95 18.28
N VAL A 35 -10.85 13.80 18.79
CA VAL A 35 -9.58 13.66 19.51
C VAL A 35 -8.40 13.98 18.59
N VAL A 36 -8.38 13.42 17.38
CA VAL A 36 -7.30 13.65 16.40
C VAL A 36 -7.28 15.11 15.96
N SER A 37 -8.43 15.72 15.71
CA SER A 37 -8.52 17.14 15.37
C SER A 37 -8.03 18.02 16.53
N SER A 38 -8.48 17.75 17.75
CA SER A 38 -8.05 18.50 18.94
C SER A 38 -6.60 18.22 19.39
N THR A 39 -5.90 17.27 18.77
CA THR A 39 -4.48 17.00 19.02
C THR A 39 -3.58 17.47 17.88
N LEU A 40 -4.03 17.42 16.63
CA LEU A 40 -3.27 17.89 15.47
C LEU A 40 -3.31 19.41 15.31
N TYR A 41 -4.42 20.07 15.64
CA TYR A 41 -4.58 21.50 15.36
C TYR A 41 -3.96 22.44 16.40
N PRO A 42 -3.96 22.17 17.72
CA PRO A 42 -3.29 23.02 18.71
C PRO A 42 -1.76 23.08 18.54
N ASP A 43 -1.11 24.06 19.17
CA ASP A 43 0.34 24.30 19.04
C ASP A 43 1.21 23.15 19.57
N LEU A 44 0.72 22.40 20.56
CA LEU A 44 1.40 21.26 21.16
C LEU A 44 0.80 19.95 20.65
N LEU A 45 1.62 19.18 19.93
CA LEU A 45 1.27 17.88 19.38
C LEU A 45 1.50 16.77 20.43
N ASP A 46 0.42 16.15 20.92
CA ASP A 46 0.51 14.94 21.76
C ASP A 46 0.52 13.67 20.91
N THR A 47 1.71 13.23 20.52
CA THR A 47 1.91 12.02 19.72
C THR A 47 1.51 10.74 20.47
N ARG A 48 1.48 10.74 21.80
CA ARG A 48 1.00 9.59 22.60
C ARG A 48 -0.51 9.47 22.50
N GLN A 49 -1.23 10.59 22.53
CA GLN A 49 -2.68 10.61 22.36
C GLN A 49 -3.06 10.18 20.93
N LEU A 50 -2.33 10.62 19.91
CA LEU A 50 -2.50 10.14 18.53
C LEU A 50 -2.32 8.62 18.42
N MET A 51 -1.25 8.09 19.02
CA MET A 51 -0.99 6.64 19.00
C MET A 51 -2.11 5.85 19.69
N LYS A 52 -2.62 6.33 20.84
CA LYS A 52 -3.75 5.71 21.54
C LYS A 52 -5.02 5.71 20.68
N ALA A 53 -5.34 6.84 20.06
CA ALA A 53 -6.50 6.97 19.17
C ALA A 53 -6.40 6.00 17.97
N LEU A 54 -5.21 5.85 17.39
CA LEU A 54 -4.98 4.89 16.30
C LEU A 54 -5.12 3.43 16.76
N PHE A 55 -4.63 3.06 17.94
CA PHE A 55 -4.84 1.71 18.48
C PHE A 55 -6.31 1.41 18.75
N GLU A 56 -7.06 2.38 19.28
CA GLU A 56 -8.51 2.24 19.46
C GLU A 56 -9.23 2.12 18.11
N LEU A 57 -8.85 2.95 17.13
CA LEU A 57 -9.36 2.84 15.76
C LEU A 57 -9.10 1.46 15.16
N ARG A 58 -7.86 0.95 15.26
CA ARG A 58 -7.49 -0.37 14.77
C ARG A 58 -8.37 -1.46 15.38
N ARG A 59 -8.58 -1.44 16.70
CA ARG A 59 -9.47 -2.40 17.38
C ARG A 59 -10.89 -2.37 16.83
N HIS A 60 -11.42 -1.19 16.48
CA HIS A 60 -12.74 -1.06 15.87
C HIS A 60 -12.81 -1.62 14.45
N LEU A 61 -11.73 -1.50 13.67
CA LEU A 61 -11.62 -2.02 12.31
C LEU A 61 -11.32 -3.52 12.26
N GLU A 62 -10.61 -4.05 13.25
CA GLU A 62 -10.35 -5.49 13.43
C GLU A 62 -11.60 -6.26 13.87
N SER A 63 -12.57 -5.58 14.47
CA SER A 63 -13.76 -6.21 15.04
C SER A 63 -14.55 -7.01 13.99
N PRO A 64 -14.93 -8.28 14.28
CA PRO A 64 -15.78 -9.10 13.42
C PRO A 64 -17.12 -8.42 13.05
N LEU A 65 -17.60 -7.51 13.89
CA LEU A 65 -18.83 -6.75 13.65
C LEU A 65 -18.77 -5.93 12.36
N GLY A 66 -17.60 -5.39 12.00
CA GLY A 66 -17.39 -4.64 10.76
C GLY A 66 -17.59 -5.47 9.49
N TYR A 67 -17.47 -6.80 9.57
CA TYR A 67 -17.63 -7.70 8.42
C TYR A 67 -19.07 -8.14 8.20
N ILE A 68 -19.92 -8.04 9.22
CA ILE A 68 -21.31 -8.52 9.19
C ILE A 68 -22.22 -7.40 8.69
N GLN A 69 -22.10 -6.21 9.30
CA GLN A 69 -22.86 -5.02 8.94
C GLN A 69 -22.11 -3.82 9.54
N SER A 70 -21.59 -2.95 8.68
CA SER A 70 -20.86 -1.75 9.11
C SER A 70 -21.48 -0.52 8.48
N HIS A 71 -21.86 0.44 9.32
CA HIS A 71 -22.40 1.71 8.87
C HIS A 71 -21.31 2.55 8.17
N PRO A 72 -21.51 3.05 6.94
CA PRO A 72 -20.49 3.79 6.17
C PRO A 72 -19.84 4.98 6.88
N ALA A 73 -20.53 5.53 7.90
CA ALA A 73 -19.98 6.59 8.74
C ALA A 73 -18.76 6.12 9.56
N THR A 74 -18.73 4.87 10.01
CA THR A 74 -17.58 4.30 10.73
C THR A 74 -16.33 4.32 9.84
N GLU A 75 -16.44 3.86 8.59
CA GLU A 75 -15.35 3.87 7.62
C GLU A 75 -14.96 5.28 7.20
N THR A 76 -15.94 6.19 7.09
CA THR A 76 -15.68 7.60 6.74
C THR A 76 -14.89 8.29 7.85
N ASN A 77 -15.33 8.15 9.10
CA ASN A 77 -14.63 8.68 10.27
C ASN A 77 -13.23 8.09 10.41
N ALA A 78 -13.08 6.78 10.15
CA ALA A 78 -11.78 6.12 10.16
C ALA A 78 -10.85 6.69 9.08
N ALA A 79 -11.36 6.88 7.85
CA ALA A 79 -10.59 7.46 6.77
C ALA A 79 -10.17 8.90 7.09
N GLU A 80 -11.05 9.72 7.67
CA GLU A 80 -10.73 11.10 8.07
C GLU A 80 -9.59 11.17 9.09
N VAL A 81 -9.63 10.32 10.13
CA VAL A 81 -8.53 10.22 11.12
C VAL A 81 -7.20 9.91 10.44
N ILE A 82 -7.19 8.90 9.57
CA ILE A 82 -5.98 8.44 8.88
C ILE A 82 -5.48 9.51 7.91
N GLU A 83 -6.38 10.11 7.14
CA GLU A 83 -6.09 11.13 6.15
C GLU A 83 -5.45 12.36 6.78
N HIS A 84 -6.00 12.88 7.88
CA HIS A 84 -5.39 14.00 8.60
C HIS A 84 -3.95 13.67 9.01
N ILE A 85 -3.72 12.54 9.67
CA ILE A 85 -2.38 12.18 10.15
C ILE A 85 -1.38 12.05 8.99
N LEU A 86 -1.74 11.32 7.93
CA LEU A 86 -0.83 11.08 6.80
C LEU A 86 -0.57 12.34 5.97
N LEU A 87 -1.62 13.12 5.66
CA LEU A 87 -1.50 14.31 4.83
C LEU A 87 -0.63 15.36 5.53
N TYR A 88 -0.89 15.66 6.81
CA TYR A 88 -0.11 16.66 7.55
C TYR A 88 1.35 16.22 7.72
N TRP A 89 1.60 14.93 7.92
CA TRP A 89 2.96 14.39 7.97
C TRP A 89 3.69 14.56 6.63
N VAL A 90 3.07 14.16 5.51
CA VAL A 90 3.66 14.31 4.17
C VAL A 90 3.92 15.79 3.85
N CYS A 91 2.99 16.69 4.15
CA CYS A 91 3.16 18.12 3.95
C CYS A 91 4.34 18.69 4.75
N ALA A 92 4.54 18.24 6.00
CA ALA A 92 5.65 18.68 6.82
C ALA A 92 7.00 18.23 6.27
N HIS A 93 7.11 16.96 5.86
CA HIS A 93 8.35 16.45 5.27
C HIS A 93 8.65 17.08 3.91
N ALA A 94 7.64 17.34 3.08
CA ALA A 94 7.80 18.08 1.83
C ALA A 94 8.32 19.51 2.08
N ALA A 95 7.72 20.23 3.05
CA ALA A 95 8.15 21.57 3.41
C ALA A 95 9.60 21.61 3.92
N GLN A 96 10.03 20.61 4.70
CA GLN A 96 11.41 20.49 5.16
C GLN A 96 12.40 20.28 4.01
N VAL A 97 12.06 19.42 3.04
CA VAL A 97 12.91 19.19 1.85
C VAL A 97 13.01 20.46 1.02
N ASP A 98 11.90 21.18 0.82
CA ASP A 98 11.92 22.46 0.12
C ASP A 98 12.79 23.50 0.85
N ALA A 99 12.67 23.60 2.17
CA ALA A 99 13.49 24.50 2.99
C ALA A 99 15.00 24.20 2.85
N GLN A 100 15.39 22.92 2.83
CA GLN A 100 16.77 22.50 2.61
C GLN A 100 17.26 22.92 1.22
N ASN A 101 16.42 22.77 0.19
CA ASN A 101 16.75 23.15 -1.18
C ASN A 101 16.92 24.67 -1.39
N TYR A 102 16.12 25.49 -0.70
CA TYR A 102 16.26 26.96 -0.74
C TYR A 102 17.54 27.44 -0.05
N ASN A 103 17.88 26.85 1.10
CA ASN A 103 19.12 27.15 1.82
C ASN A 103 20.37 26.86 0.97
N ILE A 104 20.36 25.76 0.19
CA ILE A 104 21.46 25.40 -0.71
C ILE A 104 21.61 26.42 -1.86
N LYS A 105 20.51 27.01 -2.32
CA LYS A 105 20.50 27.99 -3.43
C LYS A 105 20.77 29.43 -2.97
N GLY A 106 21.04 29.65 -1.68
CA GLY A 106 21.29 30.98 -1.13
C GLY A 106 20.07 31.92 -1.17
N VAL A 107 18.87 31.39 -1.43
CA VAL A 107 17.62 32.14 -1.41
C VAL A 107 17.06 32.06 0.00
N VAL A 108 17.13 33.16 0.75
CA VAL A 108 16.60 33.25 2.11
C VAL A 108 15.08 33.46 2.03
N GLU A 109 14.36 32.43 1.61
CA GLU A 109 12.92 32.36 1.86
C GLU A 109 12.71 31.67 3.20
N THR A 110 11.97 32.34 4.10
CA THR A 110 11.56 31.72 5.36
C THR A 110 10.61 30.56 5.05
N PRO A 111 10.96 29.31 5.40
CA PRO A 111 10.10 28.17 5.09
C PRO A 111 8.75 28.32 5.77
N ASP A 112 7.69 27.81 5.12
CA ASP A 112 6.35 27.82 5.67
C ASP A 112 6.30 26.95 6.93
N LYS A 113 6.32 27.60 8.10
CA LYS A 113 6.33 26.94 9.41
C LYS A 113 5.00 26.30 9.78
N ARG A 114 3.96 26.43 8.94
CA ARG A 114 2.61 25.89 9.20
C ARG A 114 2.63 24.39 9.49
N PHE A 115 3.58 23.66 8.90
CA PHE A 115 3.65 22.21 9.02
C PHE A 115 4.77 21.69 9.92
N ASP A 116 5.68 22.54 10.40
CA ASP A 116 6.89 22.12 11.13
C ASP A 116 6.60 21.15 12.28
N LYS A 117 5.53 21.43 13.05
CA LYS A 117 5.16 20.59 14.20
C LYS A 117 4.81 19.15 13.82
N TYR A 118 4.30 18.90 12.61
CA TYR A 118 3.89 17.57 12.17
C TYR A 118 5.07 16.69 11.74
N ALA A 119 6.25 17.28 11.48
CA ALA A 119 7.47 16.51 11.24
C ALA A 119 7.95 15.75 12.50
N HIS A 120 7.42 16.11 13.67
CA HIS A 120 7.67 15.40 14.93
C HIS A 120 6.75 14.21 15.17
N ILE A 121 5.79 13.92 14.27
CA ILE A 121 5.00 12.69 14.36
C ILE A 121 5.96 11.51 14.09
N PRO A 122 6.09 10.55 15.04
CA PRO A 122 7.07 9.49 14.92
C PRO A 122 6.64 8.44 13.88
N ALA A 123 7.61 7.74 13.30
CA ALA A 123 7.36 6.75 12.24
C ALA A 123 6.41 5.63 12.68
N GLU A 124 6.38 5.29 13.97
CA GLU A 124 5.47 4.29 14.55
C GLU A 124 4.00 4.72 14.42
N VAL A 125 3.71 6.01 14.60
CA VAL A 125 2.34 6.57 14.44
C VAL A 125 1.92 6.49 12.97
N ILE A 126 2.83 6.82 12.04
CA ILE A 126 2.58 6.70 10.61
C ILE A 126 2.37 5.24 10.20
N SER A 127 3.20 4.35 10.71
CA SER A 127 3.09 2.91 10.46
C SER A 127 1.77 2.33 10.95
N GLU A 128 1.32 2.73 12.15
CA GLU A 128 0.03 2.33 12.72
C GLU A 128 -1.15 2.90 11.92
N ALA A 129 -1.08 4.17 11.47
CA ALA A 129 -2.09 4.76 10.60
C ALA A 129 -2.23 3.99 9.28
N ILE A 130 -1.12 3.59 8.66
CA ILE A 130 -1.14 2.75 7.45
C ILE A 130 -1.68 1.36 7.74
N GLN A 131 -1.40 0.79 8.92
CA GLN A 131 -1.96 -0.48 9.32
C GLN A 131 -3.49 -0.40 9.48
N CYS A 132 -4.05 0.71 9.97
CA CYS A 132 -5.50 0.94 9.98
C CYS A 132 -6.10 0.89 8.56
N ILE A 133 -5.42 1.44 7.54
CA ILE A 133 -5.86 1.33 6.12
C ILE A 133 -5.94 -0.14 5.71
N SER A 134 -4.98 -0.96 6.13
CA SER A 134 -4.97 -2.38 5.82
C SER A 134 -6.19 -3.12 6.37
N TYR A 135 -6.79 -2.66 7.47
CA TYR A 135 -8.04 -3.21 7.98
C TYR A 135 -9.26 -2.54 7.36
N LEU A 136 -9.22 -1.22 7.14
CA LEU A 136 -10.30 -0.51 6.46
C LEU A 136 -10.57 -1.09 5.06
N THR A 137 -9.51 -1.46 4.33
CA THR A 137 -9.59 -2.03 2.97
C THR A 137 -9.95 -3.51 2.93
N THR A 138 -10.17 -4.18 4.07
CA THR A 138 -10.77 -5.53 4.07
C THR A 138 -12.25 -5.46 3.74
N MET A 139 -12.89 -4.32 4.04
CA MET A 139 -14.28 -4.02 3.74
C MET A 139 -14.37 -3.30 2.40
N SER A 140 -15.28 -3.75 1.55
CA SER A 140 -15.50 -3.20 0.20
C SER A 140 -15.99 -1.75 0.21
N VAL A 141 -16.77 -1.34 1.22
CA VAL A 141 -17.13 0.07 1.48
C VAL A 141 -15.90 0.88 1.87
N GLY A 142 -15.02 0.33 2.72
CA GLY A 142 -13.77 0.97 3.10
C GLY A 142 -12.83 1.20 1.92
N VAL A 143 -12.73 0.26 0.97
CA VAL A 143 -11.99 0.46 -0.30
C VAL A 143 -12.54 1.67 -1.06
N ALA A 144 -13.86 1.76 -1.23
CA ALA A 144 -14.50 2.86 -1.97
C ALA A 144 -14.30 4.22 -1.30
N ILE A 145 -14.29 4.27 0.04
CA ILE A 145 -14.02 5.49 0.81
C ILE A 145 -12.55 5.88 0.66
N VAL A 146 -11.62 4.97 0.94
CA VAL A 146 -10.17 5.24 0.83
C VAL A 146 -9.81 5.74 -0.56
N ALA A 147 -10.35 5.10 -1.61
CA ALA A 147 -10.10 5.49 -3.01
C ALA A 147 -10.53 6.94 -3.35
N LYS A 148 -11.47 7.53 -2.59
CA LYS A 148 -11.98 8.89 -2.82
C LYS A 148 -11.26 9.97 -1.99
N THR A 149 -10.36 9.57 -1.10
CA THR A 149 -9.61 10.47 -0.21
C THR A 149 -8.20 10.75 -0.75
N SER A 150 -7.44 11.61 -0.07
CA SER A 150 -6.01 11.81 -0.35
C SER A 150 -5.11 10.71 0.24
N ILE A 151 -5.67 9.68 0.87
CA ILE A 151 -4.91 8.57 1.46
C ILE A 151 -4.00 7.87 0.43
N PRO A 152 -4.46 7.46 -0.77
CA PRO A 152 -3.58 6.78 -1.74
C PRO A 152 -2.40 7.66 -2.15
N VAL A 153 -2.64 8.95 -2.38
CA VAL A 153 -1.58 9.93 -2.71
C VAL A 153 -0.60 10.05 -1.56
N SER A 154 -1.09 10.17 -0.33
CA SER A 154 -0.24 10.27 0.87
C SER A 154 0.63 9.02 1.06
N ILE A 155 0.09 7.82 0.80
CA ILE A 155 0.86 6.56 0.83
C ILE A 155 1.92 6.53 -0.26
N VAL A 156 1.65 7.02 -1.45
CA VAL A 156 2.65 7.06 -2.52
C VAL A 156 3.76 8.06 -2.19
N LEU A 157 3.40 9.28 -1.76
CA LEU A 157 4.35 10.33 -1.44
C LEU A 157 5.25 9.96 -0.23
N LEU A 158 4.71 9.27 0.78
CA LEU A 158 5.50 8.88 1.96
C LEU A 158 6.67 7.95 1.62
N LEU A 159 6.59 7.18 0.51
CA LEU A 159 7.68 6.32 0.06
C LEU A 159 8.98 7.11 -0.21
N ASN A 160 8.88 8.41 -0.47
CA ASN A 160 10.04 9.28 -0.67
C ASN A 160 10.64 9.81 0.65
N PHE A 161 9.90 9.75 1.76
CA PHE A 161 10.28 10.40 3.02
C PHE A 161 10.56 9.42 4.16
N THR A 162 10.14 8.17 4.03
CA THR A 162 10.36 7.15 5.08
C THR A 162 11.65 6.38 4.85
N GLU A 163 12.37 6.10 5.93
CA GLU A 163 13.49 5.13 5.95
C GLU A 163 13.13 3.89 6.79
N ASN A 164 11.97 3.90 7.44
CA ASN A 164 11.54 2.81 8.31
C ASN A 164 10.99 1.63 7.50
N TYR A 165 11.60 0.45 7.65
CA TYR A 165 11.19 -0.80 6.99
C TYR A 165 9.75 -1.23 7.32
N GLY A 166 9.29 -1.00 8.55
CA GLY A 166 7.92 -1.28 8.95
C GLY A 166 6.92 -0.43 8.17
N THR A 167 7.20 0.88 8.07
CA THR A 167 6.39 1.82 7.28
C THR A 167 6.35 1.44 5.80
N TYR A 168 7.49 1.13 5.18
CA TYR A 168 7.53 0.64 3.80
C TYR A 168 6.69 -0.62 3.60
N THR A 169 6.89 -1.62 4.45
CA THR A 169 6.18 -2.90 4.40
C THR A 169 4.66 -2.68 4.50
N ASN A 170 4.23 -1.84 5.43
CA ASN A 170 2.81 -1.54 5.63
C ASN A 170 2.23 -0.73 4.46
N ALA A 171 2.99 0.23 3.92
CA ALA A 171 2.59 1.03 2.75
C ALA A 171 2.34 0.15 1.53
N PHE A 172 3.31 -0.70 1.17
CA PHE A 172 3.16 -1.61 0.05
C PHE A 172 1.99 -2.58 0.26
N ARG A 173 1.80 -3.13 1.47
CA ARG A 173 0.65 -3.99 1.76
C ARG A 173 -0.69 -3.28 1.62
N ALA A 174 -0.79 -2.03 2.07
CA ALA A 174 -2.00 -1.23 1.93
C ALA A 174 -2.32 -0.98 0.45
N LEU A 175 -1.32 -0.61 -0.35
CA LEU A 175 -1.45 -0.45 -1.80
C LEU A 175 -1.86 -1.77 -2.49
N THR A 176 -1.23 -2.90 -2.14
CA THR A 176 -1.60 -4.24 -2.67
C THR A 176 -3.08 -4.57 -2.39
N LYS A 177 -3.57 -4.27 -1.19
CA LYS A 177 -4.97 -4.52 -0.82
C LYS A 177 -5.93 -3.67 -1.65
N LEU A 178 -5.59 -2.39 -1.88
CA LEU A 178 -6.37 -1.49 -2.73
C LEU A 178 -6.40 -1.94 -4.20
N CYS A 179 -5.33 -2.57 -4.72
CA CYS A 179 -5.32 -3.15 -6.07
C CYS A 179 -6.20 -4.41 -6.16
N THR A 180 -6.18 -5.26 -5.14
CA THR A 180 -6.77 -6.62 -5.19
C THR A 180 -8.21 -6.70 -4.69
N LYS A 181 -8.67 -5.71 -3.91
CA LYS A 181 -10.02 -5.71 -3.36
C LYS A 181 -10.94 -4.85 -4.22
N HIS A 182 -12.06 -5.44 -4.64
CA HIS A 182 -13.10 -4.73 -5.38
C HIS A 182 -14.06 -4.00 -4.44
N SER A 183 -14.39 -2.74 -4.75
CA SER A 183 -15.49 -2.01 -4.11
C SER A 183 -16.85 -2.64 -4.46
N VAL A 184 -17.85 -2.48 -3.57
CA VAL A 184 -19.21 -3.03 -3.77
C VAL A 184 -19.81 -2.51 -5.06
N LYS A 185 -20.45 -3.41 -5.81
CA LYS A 185 -21.20 -3.12 -7.04
C LYS A 185 -22.27 -2.05 -6.82
N ARG A 186 -22.15 -0.89 -7.45
CA ARG A 186 -23.30 -0.24 -8.09
C ARG A 186 -23.05 -0.21 -9.58
N ALA A 187 -24.05 -0.65 -10.35
CA ALA A 187 -24.08 -0.37 -11.78
C ALA A 187 -24.33 1.14 -11.91
N GLN A 188 -23.40 1.87 -12.54
CA GLN A 188 -23.76 3.17 -13.09
C GLN A 188 -24.78 2.96 -14.21
N ALA A 189 -25.65 3.95 -14.44
CA ALA A 189 -26.62 3.95 -15.53
C ALA A 189 -25.97 3.72 -16.92
N ASP A 190 -24.66 3.98 -17.03
CA ASP A 190 -23.86 3.88 -18.25
C ASP A 190 -23.13 2.54 -18.42
N GLY A 191 -23.37 1.53 -17.57
CA GLY A 191 -22.78 0.20 -17.70
C GLY A 191 -21.28 0.09 -17.38
N ARG A 192 -20.64 1.16 -16.88
CA ARG A 192 -19.25 1.11 -16.37
C ARG A 192 -19.21 0.46 -14.98
N TRP A 193 -18.30 -0.48 -14.81
CA TRP A 193 -18.14 -1.27 -13.58
C TRP A 193 -17.34 -0.48 -12.53
N GLU A 194 -17.92 -0.19 -11.36
CA GLU A 194 -17.21 0.43 -10.21
C GLU A 194 -16.17 -0.50 -9.53
N SER A 195 -15.87 -1.68 -10.11
CA SER A 195 -15.01 -2.72 -9.50
C SER A 195 -13.52 -2.36 -9.43
N GLU A 196 -13.10 -1.25 -10.03
CA GLU A 196 -11.69 -0.85 -10.19
C GLU A 196 -11.35 0.46 -9.46
N THR A 197 -12.25 0.98 -8.62
CA THR A 197 -12.08 2.28 -7.93
C THR A 197 -10.74 2.37 -7.17
N GLY A 198 -10.33 1.29 -6.50
CA GLY A 198 -9.04 1.24 -5.79
C GLY A 198 -7.83 1.27 -6.72
N LEU A 199 -7.87 0.52 -7.83
CA LEU A 199 -6.81 0.49 -8.84
C LEU A 199 -6.62 1.86 -9.50
N TYR A 200 -7.70 2.49 -9.93
CA TYR A 200 -7.64 3.82 -10.54
C TYR A 200 -7.10 4.87 -9.57
N ALA A 201 -7.55 4.86 -8.32
CA ALA A 201 -7.05 5.78 -7.29
C ALA A 201 -5.53 5.62 -7.07
N ILE A 202 -5.01 4.40 -7.13
CA ILE A 202 -3.56 4.14 -7.04
C ILE A 202 -2.83 4.69 -8.27
N LEU A 203 -3.28 4.37 -9.48
CA LEU A 203 -2.64 4.86 -10.71
C LEU A 203 -2.65 6.39 -10.78
N GLU A 204 -3.75 7.01 -10.37
CA GLU A 204 -3.86 8.46 -10.25
C GLU A 204 -2.90 8.99 -9.18
N ALA A 205 -2.79 8.35 -8.02
CA ALA A 205 -1.85 8.74 -6.98
C ALA A 205 -0.39 8.72 -7.45
N PHE A 206 0.03 7.68 -8.17
CA PHE A 206 1.35 7.60 -8.78
C PHE A 206 1.56 8.69 -9.84
N THR A 207 0.55 9.02 -10.64
CA THR A 207 0.62 10.09 -11.65
C THR A 207 0.74 11.47 -10.99
N ARG A 208 0.01 11.71 -9.89
CA ARG A 208 0.13 12.93 -9.09
C ARG A 208 1.51 13.04 -8.46
N ALA A 209 2.03 11.95 -7.89
CA ALA A 209 3.37 11.91 -7.33
C ALA A 209 4.47 12.13 -8.37
N GLN A 210 4.32 11.56 -9.57
CA GLN A 210 5.20 11.82 -10.72
C GLN A 210 5.29 13.31 -11.01
N THR A 211 4.13 13.99 -11.04
CA THR A 211 4.05 15.42 -11.32
C THR A 211 4.68 16.24 -10.20
N ALA A 212 4.38 15.90 -8.94
CA ALA A 212 4.89 16.60 -7.76
C ALA A 212 6.42 16.53 -7.65
N PHE A 213 7.00 15.34 -7.84
CA PHE A 213 8.44 15.12 -7.74
C PHE A 213 9.19 15.23 -9.08
N ARG A 214 8.49 15.53 -10.18
CA ARG A 214 9.05 15.59 -11.55
C ARG A 214 9.80 14.32 -11.92
N LEU A 215 9.22 13.16 -11.58
CA LEU A 215 9.82 11.86 -11.86
C LEU A 215 9.70 11.55 -13.35
N ARG A 216 10.68 10.81 -13.87
CA ARG A 216 10.65 10.35 -15.26
C ARG A 216 9.50 9.38 -15.46
N ASN A 217 9.34 8.44 -14.53
CA ASN A 217 8.29 7.43 -14.55
C ASN A 217 7.48 7.51 -13.26
N ARG A 218 6.16 7.32 -13.35
CA ARG A 218 5.27 7.36 -12.18
C ARG A 218 5.57 6.28 -11.15
N PHE A 219 6.20 5.17 -11.55
CA PHE A 219 6.58 4.08 -10.64
C PHE A 219 7.98 4.25 -10.04
N ASP A 220 8.70 5.34 -10.34
CA ASP A 220 10.07 5.57 -9.85
C ASP A 220 10.13 5.57 -8.31
N LEU A 221 9.12 6.06 -7.60
CA LEU A 221 9.13 6.02 -6.12
C LEU A 221 9.18 4.59 -5.57
N VAL A 222 8.36 3.69 -6.12
CA VAL A 222 8.34 2.27 -5.71
C VAL A 222 9.64 1.60 -6.10
N ALA A 223 10.11 1.87 -7.33
CA ALA A 223 11.33 1.29 -7.86
C ALA A 223 12.57 1.71 -7.05
N ASN A 224 12.69 2.99 -6.73
CA ASN A 224 13.81 3.53 -5.95
C ASN A 224 13.79 3.01 -4.51
N ALA A 225 12.61 2.98 -3.87
CA ALA A 225 12.46 2.40 -2.53
C ALA A 225 12.86 0.91 -2.51
N ALA A 226 12.38 0.12 -3.47
CA ALA A 226 12.73 -1.30 -3.57
C ALA A 226 14.22 -1.51 -3.88
N TYR A 227 14.79 -0.72 -4.79
CA TYR A 227 16.19 -0.82 -5.19
C TYR A 227 17.14 -0.47 -4.04
N SER A 228 16.88 0.62 -3.32
CA SER A 228 17.71 1.04 -2.18
C SER A 228 17.80 -0.08 -1.13
N VAL A 229 16.66 -0.69 -0.79
CA VAL A 229 16.61 -1.77 0.20
C VAL A 229 17.22 -3.07 -0.33
N ALA A 230 16.99 -3.40 -1.60
CA ALA A 230 17.61 -4.58 -2.22
C ALA A 230 19.13 -4.46 -2.32
N SER A 231 19.65 -3.26 -2.60
CA SER A 231 21.10 -3.01 -2.60
C SER A 231 21.70 -3.19 -1.20
N GLU A 232 21.01 -2.75 -0.15
CA GLU A 232 21.44 -3.01 1.23
C GLU A 232 21.44 -4.51 1.57
N MET A 233 20.43 -5.26 1.09
CA MET A 233 20.38 -6.71 1.23
C MET A 233 21.56 -7.40 0.54
N ALA A 234 21.91 -6.99 -0.69
CA ALA A 234 23.03 -7.54 -1.43
C ALA A 234 24.37 -7.24 -0.75
N ASN A 235 24.59 -5.99 -0.31
CA ASN A 235 25.77 -5.64 0.47
C ASN A 235 25.90 -6.49 1.74
N SER A 236 24.77 -6.75 2.42
CA SER A 236 24.73 -7.61 3.63
C SER A 236 24.99 -9.09 3.32
N ALA A 237 24.68 -9.54 2.10
CA ALA A 237 24.96 -10.88 1.61
C ALA A 237 26.41 -11.05 1.10
N GLY A 238 27.22 -9.98 1.12
CA GLY A 238 28.58 -9.98 0.59
C GLY A 238 28.67 -9.86 -0.94
N LEU A 239 27.57 -9.47 -1.59
CA LEU A 239 27.51 -9.20 -3.02
C LEU A 239 27.95 -7.76 -3.26
N SER A 240 29.25 -7.54 -3.46
CA SER A 240 29.75 -6.23 -3.87
C SER A 240 29.48 -5.99 -5.35
N ILE A 241 28.86 -4.85 -5.69
CA ILE A 241 28.62 -4.41 -7.08
C ILE A 241 29.94 -4.10 -7.83
N SER A 242 31.09 -4.16 -7.16
CA SER A 242 32.42 -4.02 -7.76
C SER A 242 33.11 -5.37 -7.98
N SER A 243 33.61 -5.54 -9.21
CA SER A 243 34.32 -6.70 -9.76
C SER A 243 35.51 -7.22 -8.93
N SER A 244 35.66 -8.54 -8.98
CA SER A 244 36.87 -9.36 -8.80
C SER A 244 37.59 -9.29 -7.45
N SER A 245 37.29 -10.27 -6.58
CA SER A 245 38.33 -10.92 -5.78
C SER A 245 37.94 -12.37 -5.51
N SER A 246 38.78 -13.28 -6.00
CA SER A 246 38.75 -14.71 -5.73
C SER A 246 38.94 -14.98 -4.23
N SER A 247 37.87 -15.37 -3.53
CA SER A 247 37.98 -16.06 -2.25
C SER A 247 37.20 -17.36 -2.33
N ASP A 248 37.87 -18.46 -2.01
CA ASP A 248 37.44 -19.87 -2.08
C ASP A 248 36.31 -20.27 -1.11
N ASN A 249 35.55 -19.28 -0.62
CA ASN A 249 34.30 -19.52 0.10
C ASN A 249 33.17 -19.24 -0.89
N GLY A 250 32.47 -20.29 -1.32
CA GLY A 250 31.24 -20.14 -2.10
C GLY A 250 30.32 -19.11 -1.43
N PRO A 251 29.65 -18.25 -2.20
CA PRO A 251 28.86 -17.16 -1.65
C PRO A 251 27.83 -17.72 -0.68
N ALA A 252 27.80 -17.16 0.54
CA ALA A 252 26.89 -17.61 1.58
C ALA A 252 25.44 -17.39 1.09
N LYS A 253 24.62 -18.45 1.13
CA LYS A 253 23.21 -18.32 0.76
C LYS A 253 22.51 -17.34 1.68
N TYR A 254 21.73 -16.43 1.09
CA TYR A 254 20.93 -15.48 1.84
C TYR A 254 19.87 -16.20 2.67
N ILE A 255 19.87 -15.96 3.99
CA ILE A 255 18.86 -16.48 4.90
C ILE A 255 17.71 -15.46 4.93
N GLY A 256 16.56 -15.85 4.38
CA GLY A 256 15.36 -15.02 4.37
C GLY A 256 14.80 -14.72 5.77
N GLY A 257 13.94 -13.70 5.84
CA GLY A 257 13.22 -13.27 7.04
C GLY A 257 13.62 -11.88 7.55
N SER A 258 14.60 -11.21 6.93
CA SER A 258 15.04 -9.87 7.33
C SER A 258 13.95 -8.81 7.13
N ALA A 259 14.06 -7.68 7.84
CA ALA A 259 13.16 -6.55 7.64
C ALA A 259 13.28 -5.95 6.22
N ALA A 260 14.49 -5.91 5.68
CA ALA A 260 14.77 -5.48 4.32
C ALA A 260 14.10 -6.39 3.28
N GLU A 261 14.20 -7.71 3.43
CA GLU A 261 13.54 -8.66 2.51
C GLU A 261 12.02 -8.48 2.54
N ARG A 262 11.42 -8.23 3.73
CA ARG A 262 9.98 -7.98 3.82
C ARG A 262 9.55 -6.75 3.03
N VAL A 263 10.37 -5.70 2.97
CA VAL A 263 10.10 -4.51 2.15
C VAL A 263 10.12 -4.87 0.67
N VAL A 264 11.20 -5.51 0.20
CA VAL A 264 11.37 -5.90 -1.21
C VAL A 264 10.26 -6.86 -1.66
N VAL A 265 9.94 -7.87 -0.86
CA VAL A 265 8.84 -8.80 -1.12
C VAL A 265 7.51 -8.05 -1.19
N SER A 266 7.25 -7.12 -0.28
CA SER A 266 5.99 -6.36 -0.28
C SER A 266 5.88 -5.45 -1.50
N ALA A 267 6.99 -4.82 -1.93
CA ALA A 267 7.05 -4.03 -3.15
C ALA A 267 6.76 -4.87 -4.40
N LEU A 268 7.36 -6.05 -4.52
CA LEU A 268 7.12 -6.97 -5.63
C LEU A 268 5.69 -7.53 -5.64
N LEU A 269 5.14 -7.85 -4.46
CA LEU A 269 3.73 -8.24 -4.32
C LEU A 269 2.79 -7.13 -4.77
N PHE A 270 3.09 -5.88 -4.41
CA PHE A 270 2.33 -4.72 -4.86
C PHE A 270 2.39 -4.58 -6.39
N VAL A 271 3.58 -4.68 -6.97
CA VAL A 271 3.79 -4.58 -8.43
C VAL A 271 3.05 -5.69 -9.17
N ASN A 272 3.16 -6.94 -8.72
CA ASN A 272 2.41 -8.06 -9.29
C ASN A 272 0.90 -7.81 -9.17
N ALA A 273 0.40 -7.38 -8.02
CA ALA A 273 -1.01 -7.07 -7.83
C ALA A 273 -1.52 -5.91 -8.68
N LEU A 274 -0.72 -4.86 -8.88
CA LEU A 274 -1.04 -3.72 -9.72
C LEU A 274 -1.26 -4.16 -11.18
N VAL A 275 -0.36 -4.99 -11.70
CA VAL A 275 -0.48 -5.52 -13.05
C VAL A 275 -1.64 -6.50 -13.15
N ASP A 276 -1.68 -7.51 -12.28
CA ASP A 276 -2.67 -8.59 -12.31
C ASP A 276 -4.11 -8.08 -12.12
N ALA A 277 -4.29 -6.86 -11.58
CA ALA A 277 -5.60 -6.22 -11.48
C ALA A 277 -6.22 -5.83 -12.84
N HIS A 278 -5.42 -5.74 -13.91
CA HIS A 278 -5.91 -5.42 -15.25
C HIS A 278 -6.34 -6.69 -15.98
N LYS A 279 -7.60 -6.73 -16.43
CA LYS A 279 -8.17 -7.87 -17.16
C LYS A 279 -7.62 -7.97 -18.58
N ASP A 280 -7.42 -6.82 -19.22
CA ASP A 280 -6.90 -6.75 -20.58
C ASP A 280 -5.39 -7.04 -20.63
N VAL A 281 -4.97 -7.85 -21.61
CA VAL A 281 -3.57 -8.28 -21.77
C VAL A 281 -2.71 -7.10 -22.22
N GLU A 282 -3.21 -6.25 -23.11
CA GLU A 282 -2.44 -5.10 -23.63
C GLU A 282 -2.20 -4.08 -22.52
N ASP A 283 -3.19 -3.83 -21.67
CA ASP A 283 -3.03 -3.01 -20.47
C ASP A 283 -2.01 -3.61 -19.50
N ARG A 284 -2.04 -4.93 -19.25
CA ARG A 284 -1.01 -5.60 -18.43
C ARG A 284 0.38 -5.40 -19.01
N LEU A 285 0.54 -5.63 -20.32
CA LEU A 285 1.82 -5.44 -21.01
C LEU A 285 2.30 -3.99 -20.94
N ARG A 286 1.41 -3.02 -21.14
CA ARG A 286 1.72 -1.59 -21.04
C ARG A 286 2.25 -1.24 -19.65
N ILE A 287 1.54 -1.63 -18.58
CA ILE A 287 1.95 -1.36 -17.21
C ILE A 287 3.26 -2.09 -16.87
N ARG A 288 3.43 -3.36 -17.30
CA ARG A 288 4.71 -4.09 -17.11
C ARG A 288 5.87 -3.39 -17.80
N ASN A 289 5.69 -2.93 -19.03
CA ASN A 289 6.73 -2.21 -19.76
C ASN A 289 7.08 -0.87 -19.09
N GLU A 290 6.07 -0.12 -18.59
CA GLU A 290 6.31 1.08 -17.78
C GLU A 290 7.15 0.76 -16.54
N ILE A 291 6.84 -0.33 -15.83
CA ILE A 291 7.59 -0.75 -14.63
C ILE A 291 9.02 -1.19 -14.99
N LEU A 292 9.21 -1.88 -16.12
CA LEU A 292 10.51 -2.34 -16.57
C LEU A 292 11.44 -1.19 -17.00
N ASP A 293 10.90 -0.02 -17.38
CA ASP A 293 11.69 1.22 -17.62
C ASP A 293 12.09 1.94 -16.32
N THR A 294 11.99 1.28 -15.15
CA THR A 294 12.42 1.82 -13.85
C THR A 294 13.58 1.01 -13.24
N PRO A 295 14.25 1.51 -12.18
CA PRO A 295 15.26 0.74 -11.43
C PRO A 295 14.77 -0.58 -10.82
N LEU A 296 13.45 -0.86 -10.83
CA LEU A 296 12.92 -2.12 -10.36
C LEU A 296 13.43 -3.30 -11.22
N TYR A 297 13.70 -3.10 -12.50
CA TYR A 297 14.32 -4.16 -13.33
C TYR A 297 15.71 -4.55 -12.81
N GLN A 298 16.52 -3.56 -12.40
CA GLN A 298 17.83 -3.81 -11.80
C GLN A 298 17.69 -4.55 -10.47
N THR A 299 16.68 -4.19 -9.67
CA THR A 299 16.31 -4.88 -8.44
C THR A 299 15.98 -6.35 -8.69
N MET A 300 15.12 -6.63 -9.68
CA MET A 300 14.77 -7.99 -10.07
C MET A 300 15.98 -8.80 -10.54
N LYS A 301 16.89 -8.18 -11.31
CA LYS A 301 18.12 -8.84 -11.77
C LYS A 301 19.04 -9.22 -10.60
N LEU A 302 19.20 -8.32 -9.63
CA LEU A 302 19.98 -8.57 -8.41
C LEU A 302 19.39 -9.73 -7.60
N LEU A 303 18.06 -9.77 -7.46
CA LEU A 303 17.37 -10.82 -6.70
C LEU A 303 17.35 -12.18 -7.39
N GLU A 304 17.78 -12.26 -8.66
CA GLU A 304 17.94 -13.50 -9.43
C GLU A 304 19.33 -14.12 -9.31
N GLU A 305 20.23 -13.49 -8.56
CA GLU A 305 21.51 -14.09 -8.19
C GLU A 305 21.29 -15.34 -7.31
N THR A 306 22.18 -16.32 -7.44
CA THR A 306 22.05 -17.67 -6.83
C THR A 306 21.94 -17.64 -5.31
N GLU A 307 22.46 -16.59 -4.72
CA GLU A 307 22.48 -16.26 -3.31
C GLU A 307 21.06 -16.05 -2.78
N PHE A 308 20.14 -15.61 -3.63
CA PHE A 308 18.74 -15.34 -3.31
C PHE A 308 17.76 -16.44 -3.74
N ASP A 309 18.21 -17.59 -4.26
CA ASP A 309 17.31 -18.65 -4.76
C ASP A 309 16.27 -19.14 -3.73
N SER A 310 16.59 -19.07 -2.43
CA SER A 310 15.68 -19.41 -1.32
C SER A 310 14.84 -18.24 -0.81
N SER A 311 15.04 -17.03 -1.33
CA SER A 311 14.33 -15.82 -0.94
C SER A 311 12.89 -15.81 -1.47
N ARG A 312 11.99 -15.21 -0.69
CA ARG A 312 10.63 -14.92 -1.18
C ARG A 312 10.65 -13.85 -2.27
N ALA A 313 11.61 -12.93 -2.24
CA ALA A 313 11.75 -11.87 -3.24
C ALA A 313 12.09 -12.44 -4.62
N PHE A 314 12.92 -13.48 -4.66
CA PHE A 314 13.20 -14.25 -5.88
C PHE A 314 11.94 -14.91 -6.45
N THR A 315 11.10 -15.50 -5.59
CA THR A 315 9.86 -16.14 -6.02
C THR A 315 8.90 -15.15 -6.68
N GLU A 316 8.72 -13.96 -6.09
CA GLU A 316 7.86 -12.92 -6.67
C GLU A 316 8.45 -12.32 -7.96
N THR A 317 9.77 -12.22 -8.07
CA THR A 317 10.47 -11.83 -9.31
C THR A 317 10.22 -12.84 -10.43
N ARG A 318 10.35 -14.14 -10.14
CA ARG A 318 10.03 -15.20 -11.10
C ARG A 318 8.57 -15.18 -11.52
N ARG A 319 7.65 -14.92 -10.58
CA ARG A 319 6.22 -14.77 -10.88
C ARG A 319 5.98 -13.64 -11.88
N PHE A 320 6.60 -12.47 -11.66
CA PHE A 320 6.48 -11.32 -12.55
C PHE A 320 6.93 -11.67 -13.99
N ARG A 321 8.09 -12.33 -14.14
CA ARG A 321 8.61 -12.71 -15.46
C ARG A 321 7.79 -13.76 -16.19
N ARG A 322 7.30 -14.78 -15.47
CA ARG A 322 6.44 -15.81 -16.04
C ARG A 322 5.16 -15.20 -16.59
N ALA A 323 4.49 -14.38 -15.79
CA ALA A 323 3.28 -13.70 -16.21
C ALA A 323 3.52 -12.76 -17.41
N TYR A 324 4.66 -12.05 -17.45
CA TYR A 324 5.03 -11.25 -18.63
C TYR A 324 5.20 -12.11 -19.89
N THR A 325 5.85 -13.26 -19.77
CA THR A 325 6.05 -14.19 -20.88
C THR A 325 4.72 -14.75 -21.40
N ASP A 326 3.82 -15.07 -20.48
CA ASP A 326 2.49 -15.59 -20.79
C ASP A 326 1.63 -14.50 -21.46
N ASP A 327 1.70 -13.26 -20.98
CA ASP A 327 1.03 -12.09 -21.59
C ASP A 327 1.54 -11.85 -23.03
N ILE A 328 2.86 -11.93 -23.28
CA ILE A 328 3.43 -11.79 -24.63
C ILE A 328 2.90 -12.89 -25.57
N LYS A 329 2.89 -14.14 -25.12
CA LYS A 329 2.39 -15.27 -25.91
C LYS A 329 0.91 -15.13 -26.23
N ALA A 330 0.12 -14.60 -25.30
CA ALA A 330 -1.31 -14.37 -25.51
C ALA A 330 -1.59 -13.30 -26.59
N CYS A 331 -0.66 -12.37 -26.82
CA CYS A 331 -0.74 -11.35 -27.88
C CYS A 331 -0.19 -11.81 -29.24
N ASP A 332 0.42 -13.00 -29.35
CA ASP A 332 0.95 -13.50 -30.62
C ASP A 332 -0.22 -14.01 -31.51
N PRO A 333 -0.46 -13.41 -32.70
CA PRO A 333 -1.55 -13.80 -33.58
C PRO A 333 -1.46 -15.26 -34.05
N HIS A 334 -0.27 -15.86 -34.10
CA HIS A 334 -0.10 -17.27 -34.45
C HIS A 334 -0.56 -18.21 -33.33
N VAL A 335 -0.42 -17.80 -32.06
CA VAL A 335 -0.87 -18.58 -30.90
C VAL A 335 -2.39 -18.48 -30.74
N GLN A 336 -2.98 -17.31 -30.99
CA GLN A 336 -4.44 -17.11 -30.94
C GLN A 336 -5.19 -17.99 -31.94
N LEU A 337 -4.66 -18.16 -33.16
CA LEU A 337 -5.20 -19.05 -34.20
C LEU A 337 -5.16 -20.53 -33.78
N LEU A 338 -4.07 -20.97 -33.13
CA LEU A 338 -3.93 -22.34 -32.65
C LEU A 338 -4.89 -22.65 -31.49
N THR A 339 -5.07 -21.72 -30.55
CA THR A 339 -6.03 -21.89 -29.44
C THR A 339 -7.49 -21.88 -29.91
N ALA A 340 -7.84 -21.03 -30.88
CA ALA A 340 -9.19 -20.99 -31.45
C ALA A 340 -9.55 -22.29 -32.20
N SER A 341 -8.55 -22.92 -32.84
CA SER A 341 -8.72 -24.20 -33.55
C SER A 341 -8.83 -25.43 -32.65
N GLN A 342 -8.50 -25.32 -31.35
CA GLN A 342 -8.64 -26.41 -30.37
C GLN A 342 -9.94 -26.33 -29.54
N SER A 343 -10.62 -25.18 -29.58
CA SER A 343 -11.88 -24.93 -28.88
C SER A 343 -13.13 -24.96 -29.78
N ALA A 344 -12.96 -25.29 -31.07
CA ALA A 344 -14.04 -25.46 -32.06
C ALA A 344 -14.23 -26.94 -32.40
#